data_AF-D0CES6-F1
#
_entry.id   AF-D0CES6-F1
#
_cell.length_a   1.000
_cell.length_b   1.000
_cell.length_c   1.000
_cell.angle_alpha   90.00
_cell.angle_beta   90.00
_cell.angle_gamma   90.00
#
_symmetry.space_group_name_H-M   'P 1'
#
loop_
_entity.id
_entity.type
_entity.pdbx_description
1 polymer ?
#
loop_
_entity_poly.entity_id
_entity_poly.type
_entity_poly.pdbx_seq_one_letter_code
_entity_poly.pdbx_strand_id
1 'polypeptide(L)' 'MPDYLLVIFGASAFLISSYWGFVVTEVTPDFIRAVNKQAHIDILGISVGTILLALAAEVWFFGAIAFRCNNLLYERWFK' A
#
# COMPACT_ATOMS: atom_id res chain seq x y z
N MET A 1 -1.67 19.21 -15.32
CA MET A 1 -1.02 18.00 -15.88
C MET A 1 -1.85 17.47 -17.03
N PRO A 2 -1.25 17.12 -18.18
CA PRO A 2 -1.89 16.41 -19.27
C PRO A 2 -2.48 15.06 -18.83
N ASP A 3 -3.56 14.62 -19.47
CA ASP A 3 -4.31 13.41 -19.09
C ASP A 3 -3.46 12.14 -19.24
N TYR A 4 -2.66 12.04 -20.30
CA TYR A 4 -1.80 10.86 -20.51
C TYR A 4 -0.80 10.66 -19.36
N LEU A 5 -0.29 11.75 -18.77
CA LEU A 5 0.59 11.66 -17.59
C LEU A 5 -0.18 11.22 -16.35
N LEU A 6 -1.41 11.71 -16.16
CA LEU A 6 -2.26 11.27 -15.05
C LEU A 6 -2.55 9.77 -15.12
N VAL A 7 -2.78 9.23 -16.33
CA VAL A 7 -2.97 7.80 -16.54
C VAL A 7 -1.69 7.02 -16.23
N ILE A 8 -0.54 7.45 -16.74
CA ILE A 8 0.74 6.75 -16.52
C ILE A 8 1.10 6.72 -15.03
N PHE A 9 1.03 7.86 -14.34
CA PHE A 9 1.34 7.94 -12.91
C PHE A 9 0.28 7.25 -12.05
N GLY A 10 -1.00 7.41 -12.39
CA GLY A 10 -2.10 6.78 -11.66
C GLY A 10 -2.05 5.25 -11.77
N ALA A 11 -1.84 4.71 -12.97
CA ALA A 11 -1.77 3.27 -13.20
C ALA A 11 -0.52 2.64 -12.55
N SER A 12 0.65 3.28 -12.68
CA SER A 12 1.87 2.76 -12.04
C SER A 12 1.76 2.79 -10.50
N ALA A 13 1.27 3.89 -9.93
CA ALA A 13 1.03 3.99 -8.49
C ALA A 13 -0.03 2.96 -8.01
N PHE A 14 -1.08 2.75 -8.78
CA PHE A 14 -2.10 1.74 -8.48
C PHE A 14 -1.50 0.33 -8.45
N LEU A 15 -0.66 -0.04 -9.43
CA LEU A 15 -0.02 -1.34 -9.48
C LEU A 15 0.91 -1.57 -8.27
N ILE A 16 1.74 -0.58 -7.94
CA ILE A 16 2.65 -0.67 -6.78
C ILE A 16 1.85 -0.82 -5.48
N SER A 17 0.84 0.05 -5.28
CA SER A 17 -0.01 0.01 -4.09
C SER A 17 -0.77 -1.31 -3.98
N SER A 18 -1.30 -1.83 -5.08
CA SER A 18 -2.05 -3.10 -5.10
C SER A 18 -1.15 -4.29 -4.80
N TYR A 19 0.06 -4.33 -5.36
CA TYR A 19 1.02 -5.41 -5.13
C TYR A 19 1.44 -5.45 -3.65
N TRP A 20 1.90 -4.33 -3.11
CA TRP A 20 2.30 -4.28 -1.70
C TRP A 20 1.10 -4.46 -0.76
N GLY A 21 -0.07 -3.97 -1.15
CA GLY A 21 -1.31 -4.16 -0.42
C GLY A 21 -1.60 -5.64 -0.26
N PHE A 22 -1.50 -6.40 -1.36
CA PHE A 22 -1.65 -7.86 -1.35
C PHE A 22 -0.63 -8.54 -0.43
N VAL A 23 0.66 -8.19 -0.55
CA VAL A 23 1.72 -8.75 0.32
C VAL A 23 1.44 -8.47 1.80
N VAL A 24 1.08 -7.24 2.15
CA VAL A 24 0.77 -6.85 3.54
C VAL A 24 -0.45 -7.62 4.05
N THR A 25 -1.50 -7.80 3.23
CA THR A 25 -2.70 -8.55 3.63
C THR A 25 -2.46 -10.04 3.85
N GLU A 26 -1.54 -10.64 3.11
CA GLU A 26 -1.17 -12.06 3.26
C GLU A 26 -0.27 -12.28 4.49
N VAL A 27 0.74 -11.43 4.70
CA VAL A 27 1.78 -11.67 5.71
C VAL A 27 1.39 -11.17 7.11
N THR A 28 0.66 -10.06 7.21
CA THR A 28 0.32 -9.44 8.51
C THR A 28 -0.47 -10.38 9.43
N PRO A 29 -1.48 -11.14 8.97
CA PRO A 29 -2.21 -12.08 9.81
C PRO A 29 -1.32 -13.18 10.42
N ASP A 30 -0.36 -13.68 9.67
CA ASP A 30 0.59 -14.70 10.15
C ASP A 30 1.55 -14.13 11.19
N PHE A 31 2.05 -12.92 10.95
CA PHE A 31 2.87 -12.19 11.90
C PHE A 31 2.13 -11.98 13.23
N ILE A 32 0.89 -11.48 13.19
CA ILE A 32 0.06 -11.28 14.38
C ILE A 32 -0.17 -12.60 15.12
N ARG A 33 -0.47 -13.69 14.39
CA ARG A 33 -0.63 -15.02 15.00
C ARG A 33 0.66 -15.52 15.66
N ALA A 34 1.82 -15.28 15.08
CA ALA A 34 3.11 -15.67 15.66
C ALA A 34 3.42 -14.89 16.95
N VAL A 35 3.26 -13.55 16.92
CA VAL A 35 3.45 -12.68 18.09
C VAL A 35 2.52 -13.08 19.23
N ASN A 36 1.22 -13.29 18.93
CA ASN A 36 0.25 -13.68 19.95
C ASN A 36 0.57 -15.03 20.60
N LYS A 37 1.13 -15.99 19.84
CA LYS A 37 1.57 -17.28 20.37
C LYS A 37 2.78 -17.15 21.31
N GLN A 38 3.70 -16.23 21.02
CA GLN A 38 4.87 -15.97 21.87
C GLN A 38 4.51 -15.14 23.11
N ALA A 39 3.34 -14.49 23.14
CA ALA A 39 2.86 -13.60 24.21
C ALA A 39 3.73 -12.36 24.49
N HIS A 40 4.74 -12.10 23.66
CA HIS A 40 5.57 -10.90 23.67
C HIS A 40 6.14 -10.66 22.27
N ILE A 41 6.66 -9.45 22.02
CA ILE A 41 7.36 -9.10 20.79
C ILE A 41 8.85 -9.04 21.10
N ASP A 42 9.63 -9.94 20.50
CA ASP A 42 11.09 -9.93 20.57
C ASP A 42 11.70 -9.00 19.50
N ILE A 43 13.03 -8.88 19.47
CA ILE A 43 13.74 -7.99 18.54
C ILE A 43 13.42 -8.35 17.07
N LEU A 44 13.31 -9.65 16.76
CA LEU A 44 12.92 -10.10 15.43
C LEU A 44 11.49 -9.66 15.10
N GLY A 45 10.55 -9.81 16.04
CA GLY A 45 9.19 -9.31 15.89
C GLY A 45 9.11 -7.82 15.63
N ILE A 46 9.90 -6.99 16.33
CA ILE A 46 9.99 -5.54 16.08
C ILE A 46 10.50 -5.28 14.66
N SER A 47 11.55 -6.00 14.22
CA SER A 47 12.14 -5.80 12.90
C SER A 47 11.16 -6.14 11.77
N VAL A 48 10.46 -7.27 11.87
CA VAL A 48 9.44 -7.70 10.91
C VAL A 48 8.26 -6.72 10.92
N GLY A 49 7.79 -6.31 12.11
CA GLY A 49 6.73 -5.33 12.25
C GLY A 49 7.08 -3.99 11.60
N THR A 50 8.33 -3.54 11.74
CA THR A 50 8.82 -2.29 11.12
C THR A 50 8.85 -2.40 9.60
N ILE A 51 9.29 -3.54 9.06
CA ILE A 51 9.26 -3.79 7.61
C ILE A 51 7.83 -3.79 7.09
N LEU A 52 6.90 -4.50 7.76
CA LEU A 52 5.49 -4.50 7.37
C LEU A 52 4.87 -3.09 7.42
N LEU A 53 5.24 -2.29 8.41
CA LEU A 53 4.78 -0.91 8.54
C LEU A 53 5.33 -0.02 7.41
N ALA A 54 6.60 -0.19 7.03
CA ALA A 54 7.19 0.52 5.89
C ALA A 54 6.48 0.17 4.57
N LEU A 55 6.21 -1.13 4.34
CA LEU A 55 5.46 -1.58 3.16
C LEU A 55 4.03 -1.03 3.17
N ALA A 56 3.35 -1.06 4.32
CA ALA A 56 2.01 -0.47 4.45
C ALA A 56 2.01 1.05 4.19
N ALA A 57 3.08 1.76 4.58
CA ALA A 57 3.24 3.18 4.27
C ALA A 57 3.43 3.42 2.77
N GLU A 58 4.14 2.54 2.05
CA GLU A 58 4.22 2.59 0.59
C GLU A 58 2.86 2.38 -0.06
N VAL A 59 2.09 1.38 0.40
CA VAL A 59 0.71 1.14 -0.08
C VAL A 59 -0.13 2.39 0.07
N TRP A 60 -0.07 3.04 1.24
CA TRP A 60 -0.78 4.28 1.51
C TRP A 60 -0.36 5.40 0.55
N PHE A 61 0.95 5.65 0.42
CA PHE A 61 1.48 6.74 -0.39
C PHE A 61 1.11 6.60 -1.87
N PHE A 62 1.38 5.43 -2.46
CA PHE A 62 1.05 5.18 -3.87
C PHE A 62 -0.47 5.07 -4.09
N GLY A 63 -1.21 4.53 -3.12
CA GLY A 63 -2.68 4.48 -3.17
C GLY A 63 -3.30 5.88 -3.20
N ALA A 64 -2.78 6.81 -2.40
CA ALA A 64 -3.23 8.20 -2.41
C ALA A 64 -2.94 8.90 -3.75
N ILE A 65 -1.77 8.64 -4.35
CA ILE A 65 -1.43 9.15 -5.69
C ILE A 65 -2.42 8.60 -6.73
N ALA A 66 -2.63 7.29 -6.75
CA ALA A 66 -3.56 6.64 -7.68
C ALA A 66 -4.98 7.20 -7.54
N PHE A 67 -5.47 7.35 -6.30
CA PHE A 67 -6.78 7.92 -6.02
C PHE A 67 -6.90 9.36 -6.51
N ARG A 68 -5.86 10.19 -6.30
CA ARG A 68 -5.85 11.57 -6.77
C ARG A 68 -5.88 11.67 -8.29
N CYS A 69 -5.07 10.85 -8.98
CA CYS A 69 -5.05 10.79 -10.45
C CYS A 69 -6.41 10.35 -11.00
N ASN A 70 -7.02 9.32 -10.40
CA ASN A 70 -8.35 8.84 -10.77
C ASN A 70 -9.41 9.95 -10.63
N ASN A 71 -9.43 10.68 -9.51
CA ASN A 71 -10.42 11.74 -9.30
C ASN A 71 -10.30 12.86 -10.34
N LEU A 72 -9.06 13.27 -10.68
CA LEU A 72 -8.83 14.30 -11.70
C LEU A 72 -9.27 13.85 -13.10
N LEU A 73 -9.02 12.59 -13.45
CA LEU A 73 -9.51 12.01 -14.71
C LEU A 73 -11.03 11.92 -14.71
N TYR A 74 -11.61 11.48 -13.59
CA TYR A 74 -13.06 11.36 -13.46
C TYR A 74 -13.79 12.69 -13.63
N GLU A 75 -13.28 13.74 -12.99
CA GLU A 75 -13.81 15.11 -13.12
C GLU A 75 -13.70 15.69 -14.55
N ARG A 76 -12.78 15.18 -15.37
CA ARG A 76 -12.55 15.68 -16.74
C ARG A 76 -13.32 14.91 -17.80
N TRP A 77 -13.51 13.62 -17.59
CA TRP A 77 -14.04 12.70 -18.61
C TRP A 77 -15.50 12.30 -18.36
N PHE A 78 -15.96 12.34 -17.11
CA PHE A 78 -17.26 11.77 -16.71
C PHE A 78 -18.17 12.74 -15.94
N LYS A 79 -17.69 13.93 -15.61
CA LYS A 79 -18.47 14.99 -14.95
C LYS A 79 -18.46 16.24 -15.81
#